data_AF-A0A329AX87-F1
#
_entry.id   AF-A0A329AX87-F1
#
_cell.length_a   1.000
_cell.length_b   1.000
_cell.length_c   1.000
_cell.angle_alpha   90.00
_cell.angle_beta   90.00
_cell.angle_gamma   90.00
#
_symmetry.space_group_name_H-M   'P 1'
#
loop_
_entity.id
_entity.type
_entity.pdbx_description
1 polymer ?
#
loop_
_entity_poly.entity_id
_entity_poly.type
_entity_poly.pdbx_seq_one_letter_code
_entity_poly.pdbx_strand_id
1 'polypeptide(L)'
;MPPTRALLPVLLMVLNAALPAVASADEALPLCYGYGCRVDTRFAVSTSQQAEVAQLFAHVATPDDERRAVSQAIGLLERIAGEQTPIRDDKGGNFSDGTSPGRRDCVDHSTTNAEWLLWLRDKGWLRLHTPAGKAWRAPWIVDLHYTAVMTEASGRQWAVDSWFFDNGHDAAVVPLDVWMKGYSPS
;
A
#
# COMPACT_ATOMS: atom_id res chain seq x y z
N MET A 1 79.09 -29.13 -11.85
CA MET A 1 77.71 -29.31 -12.34
C MET A 1 76.78 -28.53 -11.42
N PRO A 2 76.15 -27.43 -11.87
CA PRO A 2 75.20 -26.67 -11.06
C PRO A 2 73.79 -27.30 -11.12
N PRO A 3 72.91 -27.10 -10.11
CA PRO A 3 71.59 -27.71 -10.07
C PRO A 3 70.57 -26.94 -10.91
N THR A 4 69.70 -27.70 -11.58
CA THR A 4 68.55 -27.24 -12.37
C THR A 4 67.48 -26.61 -11.47
N ARG A 5 67.14 -25.34 -11.72
CA ARG A 5 65.97 -24.66 -11.14
C ARG A 5 64.71 -25.06 -11.92
N ALA A 6 63.77 -25.72 -11.27
CA ALA A 6 62.43 -25.95 -11.83
C ALA A 6 61.57 -24.70 -11.64
N LEU A 7 61.02 -24.16 -12.74
CA LEU A 7 60.04 -23.08 -12.73
C LEU A 7 58.64 -23.67 -12.59
N LEU A 8 57.94 -23.35 -11.50
CA LEU A 8 56.54 -23.74 -11.27
C LEU A 8 55.61 -22.75 -11.99
N PRO A 9 54.58 -23.19 -12.74
CA PRO A 9 53.67 -22.26 -13.40
C PRO A 9 52.70 -21.67 -12.37
N VAL A 10 52.58 -20.34 -12.34
CA VAL A 10 51.57 -19.64 -11.55
C VAL A 10 50.23 -19.78 -12.28
N LEU A 11 49.36 -20.64 -11.78
CA LEU A 11 47.99 -20.80 -12.28
C LEU A 11 47.13 -19.63 -11.76
N LEU A 12 46.81 -18.69 -12.65
CA LEU A 12 45.93 -17.56 -12.34
C LEU A 12 44.47 -18.06 -12.28
N MET A 13 43.95 -18.26 -11.07
CA MET A 13 42.55 -18.62 -10.84
C MET A 13 41.67 -17.37 -11.01
N VAL A 14 40.96 -17.27 -12.13
CA VAL A 14 39.95 -16.23 -12.36
C VAL A 14 38.71 -16.60 -11.55
N LEU A 15 38.48 -15.91 -10.43
CA LEU A 15 37.31 -16.11 -9.58
C LEU A 15 36.11 -15.35 -10.17
N ASN A 16 35.25 -16.07 -10.91
CA ASN A 16 33.97 -15.54 -11.39
C ASN A 16 33.00 -15.42 -10.21
N ALA A 17 32.97 -14.26 -9.54
CA ALA A 17 31.98 -13.96 -8.52
C ALA A 17 30.63 -13.67 -9.18
N ALA A 18 29.79 -14.69 -9.36
CA ALA A 18 28.38 -14.50 -9.64
C ALA A 18 27.73 -13.89 -8.38
N LEU A 19 27.39 -12.60 -8.43
CA LEU A 19 26.61 -11.95 -7.38
C LEU A 19 25.23 -12.63 -7.34
N PRO A 20 24.77 -13.15 -6.19
CA PRO A 20 23.41 -13.66 -6.09
C PRO A 20 22.46 -12.48 -6.30
N ALA A 21 21.62 -12.57 -7.33
CA ALA A 21 20.45 -11.70 -7.43
C ALA A 21 19.60 -11.97 -6.18
N VAL A 22 19.52 -11.01 -5.28
CA VAL A 22 18.58 -11.06 -4.16
C VAL A 22 17.20 -10.94 -4.79
N ALA A 23 16.58 -12.08 -5.10
CA ALA A 23 15.16 -12.10 -5.41
C ALA A 23 14.44 -11.55 -4.18
N SER A 24 13.83 -10.36 -4.30
CA SER A 24 12.86 -9.94 -3.29
C SER A 24 11.79 -11.01 -3.25
N ALA A 25 11.43 -11.44 -2.05
CA ALA A 25 10.38 -12.43 -1.86
C ALA A 25 9.01 -11.75 -1.97
N ASP A 26 8.00 -12.54 -2.31
CA ASP A 26 6.61 -12.11 -2.21
C ASP A 26 6.32 -11.67 -0.77
N GLU A 27 5.63 -10.54 -0.62
CA GLU A 27 5.27 -9.99 0.69
C GLU A 27 3.79 -10.23 0.97
N ALA A 28 3.44 -10.68 2.18
CA ALA A 28 2.06 -10.87 2.56
C ALA A 28 1.56 -9.63 3.31
N LEU A 29 0.61 -8.88 2.76
CA LEU A 29 0.04 -7.68 3.39
C LEU A 29 -1.26 -7.99 4.13
N PRO A 30 -1.51 -7.35 5.29
CA PRO A 30 -2.76 -7.52 6.02
C PRO A 30 -3.94 -6.90 5.27
N LEU A 31 -5.11 -7.50 5.44
CA LEU A 31 -6.39 -7.06 4.91
C LEU A 31 -7.48 -7.58 5.84
N CYS A 32 -8.49 -6.77 6.12
CA CYS A 32 -9.69 -7.25 6.79
C CYS A 32 -10.95 -6.91 5.97
N TYR A 33 -12.02 -7.70 6.16
CA TYR A 33 -13.32 -7.46 5.54
C TYR A 33 -14.47 -8.05 6.37
N GLY A 34 -15.72 -7.88 5.90
CA GLY A 34 -16.90 -8.47 6.52
C GLY A 34 -17.59 -7.59 7.56
N TYR A 35 -17.39 -6.27 7.49
CA TYR A 35 -17.95 -5.21 8.33
C TYR A 35 -17.48 -5.27 9.79
N GLY A 36 -16.57 -4.38 10.14
CA GLY A 36 -15.93 -4.30 11.45
C GLY A 36 -14.76 -5.28 11.63
N CYS A 37 -14.04 -5.55 10.55
CA CYS A 37 -12.91 -6.47 10.42
C CYS A 37 -13.20 -7.87 10.98
N ARG A 38 -14.38 -8.44 10.66
CA ARG A 38 -14.75 -9.78 11.17
C ARG A 38 -13.93 -10.90 10.56
N VAL A 39 -13.43 -10.70 9.36
CA VAL A 39 -12.48 -11.59 8.70
C VAL A 39 -11.15 -10.87 8.58
N ASP A 40 -10.13 -11.40 9.23
CA ASP A 40 -8.74 -10.97 9.09
C ASP A 40 -8.01 -11.96 8.18
N THR A 41 -7.29 -11.44 7.19
CA THR A 41 -6.55 -12.25 6.23
C THR A 41 -5.28 -11.52 5.77
N ARG A 42 -4.50 -12.19 4.93
CA ARG A 42 -3.42 -11.58 4.17
C ARG A 42 -3.55 -11.94 2.70
N PHE A 43 -3.03 -11.09 1.84
CA PHE A 43 -2.86 -11.37 0.41
C PHE A 43 -1.40 -11.20 0.03
N ALA A 44 -0.93 -11.94 -0.96
CA ALA A 44 0.44 -11.86 -1.44
C ALA A 44 0.59 -10.71 -2.45
N VAL A 45 1.71 -9.99 -2.36
CA VAL A 45 2.16 -8.99 -3.34
C VAL A 45 3.48 -9.48 -3.90
N SER A 46 3.43 -9.97 -5.13
CA SER A 46 4.59 -10.52 -5.81
C SER A 46 5.65 -9.46 -6.07
N THR A 47 6.89 -9.87 -6.32
CA THR A 47 7.97 -8.91 -6.62
C THR A 47 7.69 -8.05 -7.85
N SER A 48 6.98 -8.58 -8.87
CA SER A 48 6.56 -7.76 -10.02
C SER A 48 5.49 -6.74 -9.62
N GLN A 49 4.52 -7.14 -8.80
CA GLN A 49 3.48 -6.23 -8.28
C GLN A 49 4.08 -5.16 -7.37
N GLN A 50 5.07 -5.50 -6.54
CA GLN A 50 5.81 -4.51 -5.75
C GLN A 50 6.53 -3.50 -6.65
N ALA A 51 7.10 -3.94 -7.78
CA ALA A 51 7.72 -3.05 -8.75
C ALA A 51 6.70 -2.16 -9.47
N GLU A 52 5.48 -2.65 -9.72
CA GLU A 52 4.39 -1.82 -10.25
C GLU A 52 3.98 -0.74 -9.26
N VAL A 53 3.85 -1.07 -7.96
CA VAL A 53 3.59 -0.06 -6.93
C VAL A 53 4.76 0.94 -6.85
N ALA A 54 6.01 0.47 -6.86
CA ALA A 54 7.19 1.34 -6.82
C ALA A 54 7.22 2.36 -7.96
N GLN A 55 6.76 1.96 -9.16
CA GLN A 55 6.73 2.84 -10.34
C GLN A 55 5.79 4.04 -10.16
N LEU A 56 4.71 3.90 -9.38
CA LEU A 56 3.82 5.02 -9.06
C LEU A 56 4.56 6.15 -8.31
N PHE A 57 5.62 5.80 -7.58
CA PHE A 57 6.42 6.74 -6.78
C PHE A 57 7.71 7.22 -7.48
N ALA A 58 8.02 6.71 -8.68
CA ALA A 58 9.32 6.94 -9.35
C ALA A 58 9.60 8.42 -9.68
N HIS A 59 8.56 9.22 -9.87
CA HIS A 59 8.66 10.64 -10.24
C HIS A 59 8.06 11.59 -9.21
N VAL A 60 7.91 11.15 -7.95
CA VAL A 60 7.41 12.00 -6.87
C VAL A 60 8.45 13.07 -6.53
N ALA A 61 8.10 14.32 -6.82
CA ALA A 61 8.93 15.50 -6.52
C ALA A 61 8.25 16.44 -5.51
N THR A 62 6.92 16.45 -5.48
CA THR A 62 6.12 17.32 -4.63
C THR A 62 5.18 16.53 -3.73
N PRO A 63 4.69 17.13 -2.62
CA PRO A 63 3.70 16.45 -1.77
C PRO A 63 2.44 16.07 -2.56
N ASP A 64 2.08 16.87 -3.56
CA ASP A 64 0.92 16.59 -4.40
C ASP A 64 1.12 15.37 -5.32
N ASP A 65 2.34 15.17 -5.85
CA ASP A 65 2.70 13.95 -6.58
C ASP A 65 2.59 12.72 -5.67
N GLU A 66 3.10 12.82 -4.44
CA GLU A 66 3.07 11.69 -3.50
C GLU A 66 1.62 11.31 -3.13
N ARG A 67 0.73 12.29 -2.96
CA ARG A 67 -0.69 12.03 -2.71
C ARG A 67 -1.36 11.31 -3.88
N ARG A 68 -1.06 11.70 -5.11
CA ARG A 68 -1.54 10.99 -6.31
C ARG A 68 -0.99 9.55 -6.37
N ALA A 69 0.29 9.38 -6.08
CA ALA A 69 0.91 8.05 -6.06
C ALA A 69 0.28 7.16 -4.98
N VAL A 70 0.01 7.70 -3.77
CA VAL A 70 -0.71 6.98 -2.70
C VAL A 70 -2.12 6.60 -3.13
N SER A 71 -2.87 7.53 -3.72
CA SER A 71 -4.22 7.29 -4.26
C SER A 71 -4.24 6.07 -5.20
N GLN A 72 -3.32 6.05 -6.16
CA GLN A 72 -3.16 4.97 -7.15
C GLN A 72 -2.63 3.67 -6.53
N ALA A 73 -1.72 3.77 -5.57
CA ALA A 73 -1.13 2.61 -4.91
C ALA A 73 -2.17 1.85 -4.10
N ILE A 74 -3.04 2.56 -3.36
CA ILE A 74 -4.16 1.93 -2.65
C ILE A 74 -5.08 1.24 -3.66
N GLY A 75 -5.47 1.91 -4.75
CA GLY A 75 -6.31 1.29 -5.79
C GLY A 75 -5.67 0.05 -6.44
N LEU A 76 -4.35 0.06 -6.68
CA LEU A 76 -3.62 -1.10 -7.20
C LEU A 76 -3.59 -2.26 -6.19
N LEU A 77 -3.30 -1.98 -4.92
CA LEU A 77 -3.31 -3.00 -3.86
C LEU A 77 -4.70 -3.60 -3.66
N GLU A 78 -5.77 -2.78 -3.75
CA GLU A 78 -7.16 -3.26 -3.73
C GLU A 78 -7.44 -4.27 -4.86
N ARG A 79 -6.96 -4.01 -6.09
CA ARG A 79 -7.10 -4.94 -7.23
C ARG A 79 -6.35 -6.25 -6.99
N ILE A 80 -5.09 -6.16 -6.57
CA ILE A 80 -4.25 -7.34 -6.28
C ILE A 80 -4.87 -8.19 -5.17
N ALA A 81 -5.41 -7.56 -4.13
CA ALA A 81 -6.11 -8.23 -3.05
C ALA A 81 -7.45 -8.85 -3.51
N GLY A 82 -8.18 -8.19 -4.40
CA GLY A 82 -9.42 -8.68 -5.01
C GLY A 82 -9.21 -9.95 -5.86
N GLU A 83 -8.05 -10.12 -6.48
CA GLU A 83 -7.73 -11.37 -7.21
C GLU A 83 -7.64 -12.59 -6.29
N GLN A 84 -7.31 -12.38 -5.02
CA GLN A 84 -7.01 -13.45 -4.04
C GLN A 84 -8.11 -13.62 -2.99
N THR A 85 -9.01 -12.65 -2.86
CA THR A 85 -9.99 -12.61 -1.77
C THR A 85 -11.38 -12.18 -2.27
N PRO A 86 -12.45 -12.43 -1.49
CA PRO A 86 -13.79 -12.04 -1.88
C PRO A 86 -14.01 -10.54 -2.08
N ILE A 87 -13.08 -9.67 -1.63
CA ILE A 87 -13.26 -8.21 -1.69
C ILE A 87 -13.37 -7.66 -3.11
N ARG A 88 -13.07 -8.43 -4.16
CA ARG A 88 -13.35 -8.02 -5.55
C ARG A 88 -14.82 -7.65 -5.78
N ASP A 89 -15.71 -8.23 -4.96
CA ASP A 89 -17.16 -8.04 -5.05
C ASP A 89 -17.65 -6.93 -4.07
N ASP A 90 -16.73 -6.19 -3.47
CA ASP A 90 -16.96 -5.01 -2.63
C ASP A 90 -17.40 -3.81 -3.48
N LYS A 91 -18.39 -3.06 -2.98
CA LYS A 91 -18.96 -1.91 -3.67
C LYS A 91 -18.81 -0.66 -2.81
N GLY A 92 -18.75 0.50 -3.45
CA GLY A 92 -18.54 1.76 -2.76
C GLY A 92 -19.68 2.09 -1.79
N GLY A 93 -19.36 2.31 -0.52
CA GLY A 93 -20.35 2.55 0.53
C GLY A 93 -20.61 1.34 1.42
N ASN A 94 -21.74 1.32 2.13
CA ASN A 94 -22.16 0.19 2.98
C ASN A 94 -23.47 -0.49 2.49
N PHE A 95 -24.05 -0.01 1.38
CA PHE A 95 -25.42 -0.38 1.01
C PHE A 95 -25.54 -1.02 -0.37
N SER A 96 -24.55 -0.83 -1.24
CA SER A 96 -24.53 -1.32 -2.62
C SER A 96 -24.21 -2.81 -2.75
N ASP A 97 -23.59 -3.40 -1.73
CA ASP A 97 -22.90 -4.68 -1.79
C ASP A 97 -23.72 -5.79 -1.09
N GLY A 98 -24.90 -5.45 -0.56
CA GLY A 98 -25.90 -6.41 -0.09
C GLY A 98 -25.34 -7.42 0.91
N THR A 99 -25.41 -8.71 0.56
CA THR A 99 -24.84 -9.83 1.35
C THR A 99 -23.55 -10.39 0.74
N SER A 100 -22.84 -9.60 -0.09
CA SER A 100 -21.57 -10.02 -0.67
C SER A 100 -20.61 -10.49 0.43
N PRO A 101 -20.00 -11.68 0.31
CA PRO A 101 -19.05 -12.18 1.31
C PRO A 101 -17.84 -11.27 1.49
N GLY A 102 -17.46 -10.52 0.44
CA GLY A 102 -16.31 -9.62 0.44
C GLY A 102 -16.62 -8.16 0.75
N ARG A 103 -17.87 -7.83 1.07
CA ARG A 103 -18.28 -6.46 1.41
C ARG A 103 -17.42 -5.87 2.53
N ARG A 104 -17.15 -4.58 2.43
CA ARG A 104 -16.39 -3.84 3.44
C ARG A 104 -17.08 -2.57 3.86
N ASP A 105 -16.91 -2.24 5.13
CA ASP A 105 -17.36 -0.96 5.67
C ASP A 105 -16.18 0.00 5.89
N CYS A 106 -16.49 1.22 6.32
CA CYS A 106 -15.46 2.22 6.60
C CYS A 106 -14.40 1.76 7.62
N VAL A 107 -14.73 0.84 8.54
CA VAL A 107 -13.76 0.28 9.50
C VAL A 107 -12.79 -0.65 8.78
N ASP A 108 -13.30 -1.48 7.88
CA ASP A 108 -12.49 -2.40 7.07
C ASP A 108 -11.49 -1.64 6.19
N HIS A 109 -11.99 -0.67 5.43
CA HIS A 109 -11.17 0.16 4.53
C HIS A 109 -10.13 0.96 5.29
N SER A 110 -10.52 1.68 6.35
CA SER A 110 -9.59 2.53 7.11
C SER A 110 -8.51 1.73 7.82
N THR A 111 -8.84 0.53 8.33
CA THR A 111 -7.87 -0.37 8.97
C THR A 111 -6.86 -0.89 7.95
N THR A 112 -7.35 -1.40 6.83
CA THR A 112 -6.52 -1.91 5.74
C THR A 112 -5.61 -0.82 5.17
N ASN A 113 -6.16 0.35 4.83
CA ASN A 113 -5.37 1.46 4.28
C ASN A 113 -4.30 1.96 5.26
N ALA A 114 -4.58 1.98 6.58
CA ALA A 114 -3.58 2.39 7.57
C ALA A 114 -2.36 1.46 7.57
N GLU A 115 -2.59 0.14 7.49
CA GLU A 115 -1.51 -0.85 7.38
C GLU A 115 -0.76 -0.74 6.05
N TRP A 116 -1.46 -0.50 4.95
CA TRP A 116 -0.82 -0.35 3.65
C TRP A 116 0.01 0.94 3.57
N LEU A 117 -0.42 2.03 4.19
CA LEU A 117 0.40 3.23 4.32
C LEU A 117 1.68 2.97 5.12
N LEU A 118 1.62 2.17 6.19
CA LEU A 118 2.81 1.72 6.92
C LEU A 118 3.75 0.92 6.03
N TRP A 119 3.20 0.00 5.23
CA TRP A 119 3.99 -0.76 4.26
C TRP A 119 4.66 0.14 3.21
N LEU A 120 3.94 1.08 2.60
CA LEU A 120 4.50 2.04 1.64
C LEU A 120 5.64 2.89 2.25
N ARG A 121 5.50 3.29 3.53
CA ARG A 121 6.57 3.94 4.29
C ARG A 121 7.78 3.02 4.46
N ASP A 122 7.56 1.76 4.84
CA ASP A 122 8.64 0.80 5.11
C ASP A 122 9.42 0.43 3.83
N LYS A 123 8.76 0.49 2.67
CA LYS A 123 9.41 0.42 1.35
C LYS A 123 10.22 1.68 0.98
N GLY A 124 10.09 2.76 1.76
CA GLY A 124 10.76 4.05 1.52
C GLY A 124 10.11 4.89 0.43
N TRP A 125 8.89 4.54 0.00
CA TRP A 125 8.20 5.26 -1.09
C TRP A 125 7.46 6.51 -0.61
N LEU A 126 7.11 6.58 0.68
CA LEU A 126 6.63 7.81 1.31
C LEU A 126 7.81 8.65 1.80
N ARG A 127 8.09 9.75 1.11
CA ARG A 127 9.20 10.67 1.38
C ARG A 127 8.74 12.00 1.97
N LEU A 128 7.52 12.42 1.66
CA LEU A 128 6.96 13.73 2.00
C LEU A 128 5.81 13.63 3.01
N HIS A 129 5.27 12.44 3.22
CA HIS A 129 4.24 12.13 4.19
C HIS A 129 4.65 10.97 5.11
N THR A 130 4.07 10.93 6.29
CA THR A 130 4.21 9.84 7.25
C THR A 130 2.81 9.31 7.63
N PRO A 131 2.58 7.98 7.65
CA PRO A 131 1.33 7.41 8.14
C PRO A 131 1.03 7.86 9.57
N ALA A 132 -0.23 8.19 9.84
CA ALA A 132 -0.69 8.79 11.10
C ALA A 132 -1.91 8.06 11.69
N GLY A 133 -2.05 6.77 11.39
CA GLY A 133 -3.11 5.92 11.90
C GLY A 133 -4.46 6.21 11.24
N LYS A 134 -5.51 6.30 12.05
CA LYS A 134 -6.88 6.50 11.60
C LYS A 134 -7.51 7.72 12.25
N ALA A 135 -8.44 8.33 11.54
CA ALA A 135 -9.35 9.33 12.07
C ALA A 135 -10.79 8.94 11.79
N TRP A 136 -11.72 9.54 12.53
CA TRP A 136 -13.14 9.31 12.35
C TRP A 136 -13.92 10.61 12.46
N ARG A 137 -15.10 10.63 11.84
CA ARG A 137 -16.10 11.69 11.95
C ARG A 137 -17.46 11.08 12.23
N ALA A 138 -18.31 11.80 12.95
CA ALA A 138 -19.73 11.51 13.06
C ALA A 138 -20.52 12.83 13.01
N PRO A 139 -20.69 13.40 11.81
CA PRO A 139 -21.47 14.63 11.65
C PRO A 139 -22.88 14.40 12.22
N TRP A 140 -23.31 15.26 13.15
CA TRP A 140 -24.64 15.15 13.78
C TRP A 140 -24.90 13.86 14.59
N ILE A 141 -23.84 13.17 15.05
CA ILE A 141 -23.92 11.92 15.84
C ILE A 141 -24.55 10.74 15.05
N VAL A 142 -24.73 10.91 13.74
CA VAL A 142 -25.11 9.88 12.77
C VAL A 142 -23.98 9.75 11.74
N ASP A 143 -23.98 8.70 10.91
CA ASP A 143 -22.98 8.51 9.84
C ASP A 143 -21.53 8.47 10.34
N LEU A 144 -21.27 7.63 11.35
CA LEU A 144 -19.91 7.31 11.78
C LEU A 144 -19.11 6.80 10.59
N HIS A 145 -18.05 7.53 10.24
CA HIS A 145 -17.17 7.21 9.12
C HIS A 145 -15.72 7.27 9.57
N TYR A 146 -14.88 6.36 9.07
CA TYR A 146 -13.46 6.26 9.38
C TYR A 146 -12.62 6.41 8.12
N THR A 147 -11.39 6.91 8.27
CA THR A 147 -10.39 6.99 7.21
C THR A 147 -8.99 6.71 7.75
N ALA A 148 -8.10 6.23 6.89
CA ALA A 148 -6.67 6.23 7.19
C ALA A 148 -6.12 7.66 7.02
N VAL A 149 -5.05 7.98 7.75
CA VAL A 149 -4.47 9.32 7.73
C VAL A 149 -2.98 9.25 7.45
N MET A 150 -2.49 10.22 6.69
CA MET A 150 -1.06 10.53 6.61
C MET A 150 -0.83 12.02 6.87
N THR A 151 0.32 12.34 7.43
CA THR A 151 0.74 13.71 7.76
C THR A 151 1.87 14.12 6.85
N GLU A 152 1.69 15.21 6.10
CA GLU A 152 2.72 15.85 5.31
C GLU A 152 3.81 16.44 6.22
N ALA A 153 5.04 16.58 5.74
CA ALA A 153 6.15 17.18 6.50
C ALA A 153 5.85 18.60 7.02
N SER A 154 4.93 19.33 6.39
CA SER A 154 4.44 20.64 6.84
C SER A 154 3.52 20.58 8.08
N GLY A 155 3.12 19.38 8.50
CA GLY A 155 2.13 19.13 9.57
C GLY A 155 0.69 19.03 9.07
N ARG A 156 0.43 19.27 7.78
CA ARG A 156 -0.92 19.12 7.20
C ARG A 156 -1.32 17.64 7.13
N GLN A 157 -2.52 17.31 7.59
CA GLN A 157 -3.04 15.95 7.55
C GLN A 157 -3.95 15.73 6.35
N TRP A 158 -3.91 14.50 5.83
CA TRP A 158 -4.63 14.05 4.65
C TRP A 158 -5.34 12.73 4.96
N ALA A 159 -6.64 12.69 4.66
CA ALA A 159 -7.43 11.46 4.67
C ALA A 159 -7.08 10.62 3.43
N VAL A 160 -7.02 9.30 3.59
CA VAL A 160 -6.79 8.32 2.52
C VAL A 160 -7.91 7.28 2.60
N ASP A 161 -8.90 7.42 1.74
CA ASP A 161 -10.20 6.76 1.89
C ASP A 161 -10.62 6.01 0.62
N SER A 162 -10.57 4.68 0.65
CA SER A 162 -11.01 3.82 -0.47
C SER A 162 -12.48 3.39 -0.36
N TRP A 163 -13.20 3.77 0.70
CA TRP A 163 -14.57 3.32 0.96
C TRP A 163 -15.60 3.84 -0.05
N PHE A 164 -15.33 4.98 -0.70
CA PHE A 164 -16.31 5.65 -1.55
C PHE A 164 -16.61 4.93 -2.88
N PHE A 165 -15.78 3.98 -3.28
CA PHE A 165 -15.79 3.42 -4.63
C PHE A 165 -15.75 1.90 -4.59
N ASP A 166 -16.12 1.28 -5.71
CA ASP A 166 -15.97 -0.17 -5.90
C ASP A 166 -14.51 -0.61 -5.76
N ASN A 167 -14.32 -1.89 -5.44
CA ASN A 167 -12.99 -2.46 -5.29
C ASN A 167 -12.06 -2.10 -6.46
N GLY A 168 -10.82 -1.73 -6.10
CA GLY A 168 -9.78 -1.45 -7.07
C GLY A 168 -9.80 -0.04 -7.65
N HIS A 169 -10.76 0.82 -7.28
CA HIS A 169 -10.69 2.23 -7.60
C HIS A 169 -9.60 2.93 -6.75
N ASP A 170 -9.01 3.99 -7.29
CA ASP A 170 -8.06 4.83 -6.57
C ASP A 170 -8.73 5.47 -5.33
N ALA A 171 -7.99 5.56 -4.23
CA ALA A 171 -8.52 6.11 -2.98
C ALA A 171 -8.69 7.63 -3.04
N ALA A 172 -9.72 8.17 -2.39
CA ALA A 172 -9.81 9.61 -2.20
C ALA A 172 -8.72 10.09 -1.24
N VAL A 173 -7.86 11.01 -1.71
CA VAL A 173 -6.83 11.65 -0.88
C VAL A 173 -7.12 13.15 -0.78
N VAL A 174 -7.65 13.59 0.36
CA VAL A 174 -8.10 14.97 0.57
C VAL A 174 -7.64 15.52 1.92
N PRO A 175 -7.57 16.86 2.10
CA PRO A 175 -7.21 17.42 3.38
C PRO A 175 -8.14 16.90 4.48
N LEU A 176 -7.57 16.50 5.63
CA LEU A 176 -8.35 15.87 6.69
C LEU A 176 -9.44 16.82 7.24
N ASP A 177 -9.18 18.12 7.28
CA ASP A 177 -10.15 19.14 7.71
C ASP A 177 -11.33 19.31 6.75
N VAL A 178 -11.11 19.09 5.45
CA VAL A 178 -12.17 18.99 4.44
C VAL A 178 -12.95 17.69 4.61
N TRP A 179 -12.24 16.57 4.81
CA TRP A 179 -12.87 15.29 5.09
C TRP A 179 -13.74 15.35 6.35
N MET A 180 -13.28 15.94 7.43
CA MET A 180 -14.05 16.07 8.68
C MET A 180 -15.40 16.80 8.52
N LYS A 181 -15.56 17.62 7.48
CA LYS A 181 -16.79 18.38 7.19
C LYS A 181 -17.83 17.59 6.37
N GLY A 182 -17.65 16.28 6.19
CA GLY A 182 -18.60 15.46 5.44
C GLY A 182 -18.28 15.35 3.95
N TYR A 183 -17.01 15.43 3.57
CA TYR A 183 -16.58 15.18 2.19
C TYR A 183 -17.15 13.87 1.65
N SER A 184 -17.64 13.94 0.41
CA SER A 184 -17.94 12.83 -0.48
C SER A 184 -17.44 13.22 -1.87
N PRO A 185 -16.81 12.32 -2.63
CA PRO A 185 -16.52 12.57 -4.04
C PRO A 185 -17.84 12.76 -4.81
N SER A 186 -17.80 13.63 -5.83
CA SER A 186 -18.93 14.00 -6.70
C SER A 186 -19.06 13.08 -7.90
#